data_AF-A0A6N6LDN4-F1
#
_entry.id   AF-A0A6N6LDN4-F1
#
_cell.length_a   1.000
_cell.length_b   1.000
_cell.length_c   1.000
_cell.angle_alpha   90.00
_cell.angle_beta   90.00
_cell.angle_gamma   90.00
#
_symmetry.space_group_name_H-M   'P 1'
#
loop_
_entity.id
_entity.type
_entity.pdbx_description
1 polymer ?
#
loop_
_entity_poly.entity_id
_entity_poly.type
_entity_poly.pdbx_seq_one_letter_code
_entity_poly.pdbx_strand_id
1 'polypeptide(L)'
;MSETNGKIDTRGGGMAKWIALHIVGSIIAVLGALYLIADMALLDGIPSSTAQAIAMVAIGLVLDFWGVIELRRIQLAKKAAADKS
;
A
#
# COMPACT_ATOMS: atom_id res chain seq x y z
N MET A 1 -27.27 -12.03 17.74
CA MET A 1 -25.85 -11.71 17.98
C MET A 1 -25.16 -11.70 16.63
N SER A 2 -24.77 -10.52 16.16
CA SER A 2 -24.14 -10.33 14.84
C SER A 2 -22.63 -10.49 14.99
N GLU A 3 -22.15 -11.73 14.92
CA GLU A 3 -20.70 -12.01 14.84
C GLU A 3 -20.25 -11.98 13.38
N THR A 4 -20.15 -10.79 12.81
CA THR A 4 -19.35 -10.53 11.60
C THR A 4 -17.97 -10.02 12.01
N ASN A 5 -17.32 -10.75 12.93
CA ASN A 5 -16.01 -10.39 13.44
C ASN A 5 -14.92 -11.07 12.60
N GLY A 6 -14.28 -10.29 11.72
CA GLY A 6 -12.87 -10.46 11.41
C GLY A 6 -12.41 -11.77 10.76
N LYS A 7 -13.14 -12.32 9.78
CA LYS A 7 -12.48 -13.20 8.79
C LYS A 7 -11.57 -12.35 7.92
N ILE A 8 -10.34 -12.13 8.39
CA ILE A 8 -9.23 -11.80 7.49
C ILE A 8 -9.10 -13.03 6.60
N ASP A 9 -9.62 -12.94 5.38
CA ASP A 9 -9.51 -14.00 4.37
C ASP A 9 -8.02 -14.21 4.04
N THR A 10 -7.40 -15.11 4.80
CA THR A 10 -6.00 -15.54 4.69
C THR A 10 -5.81 -16.58 3.60
N ARG A 11 -6.87 -16.92 2.85
CA ARG A 11 -6.81 -17.83 1.70
C ARG A 11 -6.17 -17.13 0.50
N GLY A 12 -4.83 -17.15 0.40
CA GLY A 12 -4.05 -16.95 -0.82
C GLY A 12 -4.12 -15.57 -1.51
N GLY A 13 -5.31 -15.05 -1.79
CA GLY A 13 -5.57 -13.75 -2.42
C GLY A 13 -5.41 -12.55 -1.48
N GLY A 14 -5.53 -12.72 -0.15
CA GLY A 14 -5.37 -11.62 0.80
C GLY A 14 -3.94 -11.04 0.80
N MET A 15 -2.93 -11.90 0.92
CA MET A 15 -1.52 -11.46 0.98
C MET A 15 -1.05 -10.85 -0.35
N ALA A 16 -1.38 -11.49 -1.47
CA ALA A 16 -1.05 -10.97 -2.80
C ALA A 16 -1.67 -9.59 -3.07
N LYS A 17 -2.92 -9.38 -2.65
CA LYS A 17 -3.60 -8.08 -2.75
C LYS A 17 -2.87 -6.98 -1.96
N TRP A 18 -2.43 -7.26 -0.74
CA TRP A 18 -1.74 -6.25 0.08
C TRP A 18 -0.32 -5.98 -0.40
N ILE A 19 0.37 -6.99 -0.95
CA ILE A 19 1.65 -6.79 -1.66
C ILE A 19 1.45 -5.92 -2.88
N ALA A 20 0.42 -6.18 -3.69
CA ALA A 20 0.10 -5.36 -4.85
C ALA A 20 -0.20 -3.90 -4.44
N LEU A 21 -0.95 -3.69 -3.35
CA LEU A 21 -1.23 -2.36 -2.83
C LEU A 21 0.05 -1.61 -2.40
N HIS A 22 0.96 -2.31 -1.71
CA HIS A 22 2.26 -1.76 -1.33
C HIS A 22 3.07 -1.31 -2.56
N ILE A 23 3.19 -2.18 -3.56
CA ILE A 23 3.91 -1.87 -4.80
C ILE A 23 3.30 -0.66 -5.52
N VAL A 24 1.97 -0.61 -5.64
CA VAL A 24 1.27 0.51 -6.27
C VAL A 24 1.49 1.81 -5.49
N GLY A 25 1.37 1.77 -4.16
CA GLY A 25 1.63 2.93 -3.30
C GLY A 25 3.05 3.47 -3.47
N SER A 26 4.05 2.58 -3.39
CA SER A 26 5.45 2.88 -3.64
C SER A 26 5.68 3.54 -5.02
N ILE A 27 5.10 2.99 -6.10
CA ILE A 27 5.25 3.55 -7.45
C ILE A 27 4.67 4.97 -7.51
N ILE A 28 3.45 5.17 -7.01
CA ILE A 28 2.80 6.50 -7.01
C ILE A 28 3.66 7.51 -6.24
N ALA A 29 4.21 7.10 -5.09
CA ALA A 29 5.06 7.96 -4.28
C ALA A 29 6.36 8.34 -5.02
N VAL A 30 7.00 7.36 -5.67
CA VAL A 30 8.22 7.59 -6.47
C VAL A 30 7.93 8.51 -7.65
N LEU A 31 6.81 8.33 -8.37
CA LEU A 31 6.43 9.20 -9.47
C LEU A 31 6.23 10.66 -9.02
N GLY A 32 5.53 10.87 -7.91
CA GLY A 32 5.36 12.20 -7.33
C GLY A 32 6.70 12.83 -6.88
N ALA A 33 7.56 12.03 -6.25
CA ALA A 33 8.86 12.51 -5.76
C ALA A 33 9.81 12.86 -6.92
N LEU A 34 9.82 12.05 -7.98
CA LEU A 34 10.64 12.31 -9.17
C LEU A 34 10.23 13.61 -9.86
N TYR A 35 8.94 13.94 -9.94
CA TYR A 35 8.51 15.25 -10.42
C TYR A 35 9.03 16.38 -9.52
N LEU A 36 8.97 16.23 -8.19
CA LEU A 36 9.45 17.28 -7.27
C LEU A 36 10.97 17.49 -7.30
N ILE A 37 11.75 16.43 -7.57
CA ILE A 37 13.21 16.47 -7.56
C ILE A 37 13.79 16.82 -8.94
N ALA A 38 13.19 16.29 -10.00
CA ALA A 38 13.72 16.38 -11.36
C ALA A 38 12.89 17.27 -12.30
N ASP A 39 11.77 17.84 -11.84
CA ASP A 39 10.79 18.58 -12.66
C ASP A 39 10.33 17.80 -13.91
N MET A 40 10.37 16.47 -13.82
CA MET A 40 10.00 15.57 -14.91
C MET A 40 8.56 15.09 -14.74
N ALA A 41 7.69 15.47 -15.66
CA ALA A 41 6.40 14.82 -15.84
C ALA A 41 6.62 13.43 -16.45
N LEU A 42 6.49 12.38 -15.63
CA LEU A 42 6.77 10.99 -16.01
C LEU A 42 5.61 10.31 -16.74
N LEU A 43 4.41 10.85 -16.60
CA LEU A 43 3.24 10.48 -17.37
C LEU A 43 2.79 11.74 -18.13
N ASP A 44 2.22 11.56 -19.32
CA ASP A 44 1.80 12.66 -20.18
C ASP A 44 0.80 13.56 -19.42
N GLY A 45 1.27 14.71 -18.94
CA GLY A 45 0.51 15.64 -18.10
C GLY A 45 0.31 15.26 -16.62
N ILE A 46 0.96 14.22 -16.08
CA ILE A 46 0.89 13.87 -14.64
C ILE A 46 2.30 13.68 -14.04
N PRO A 47 2.67 14.42 -12.99
CA PRO A 47 1.92 15.52 -12.36
C PRO A 47 1.87 16.79 -13.24
N SER A 48 0.73 17.49 -13.24
CA SER A 48 0.54 18.78 -13.93
C SER A 48 0.90 19.99 -13.06
N SER A 49 1.14 19.78 -11.76
CA SER A 49 1.51 20.81 -10.81
C SER A 49 2.27 20.25 -9.61
N THR A 50 3.04 21.10 -8.93
CA THR A 50 3.74 20.77 -7.68
C THR A 50 2.78 20.24 -6.60
N ALA A 51 1.59 20.83 -6.47
CA ALA A 51 0.58 20.39 -5.51
C ALA A 51 0.09 18.96 -5.82
N GLN A 52 -0.11 18.64 -7.10
CA GLN A 52 -0.48 17.29 -7.52
C GLN A 52 0.64 16.28 -7.23
N ALA A 53 1.90 16.65 -7.44
CA ALA A 53 3.04 15.80 -7.14
C ALA A 53 3.16 15.50 -5.64
N ILE A 54 2.97 16.52 -4.79
CA ILE A 54 2.92 16.33 -3.32
C ILE A 54 1.77 15.41 -2.94
N ALA A 55 0.59 15.58 -3.54
CA ALA A 55 -0.55 14.71 -3.29
C ALA A 55 -0.27 13.26 -3.71
N MET A 56 0.41 13.04 -4.84
CA MET A 56 0.84 11.70 -5.27
C MET A 56 1.83 11.09 -4.27
N VAL A 57 2.82 11.84 -3.79
CA VAL A 57 3.73 11.37 -2.74
C VAL A 57 2.95 10.96 -1.49
N ALA A 58 2.08 11.83 -0.99
CA ALA A 58 1.31 11.57 0.22
C ALA A 58 0.39 10.35 0.08
N ILE A 59 -0.38 10.27 -1.00
CA ILE A 59 -1.29 9.15 -1.25
C ILE A 59 -0.51 7.85 -1.46
N GLY A 60 0.57 7.90 -2.24
CA GLY A 60 1.43 6.75 -2.48
C GLY A 60 1.98 6.18 -1.18
N LEU A 61 2.50 7.03 -0.29
CA LEU A 61 2.99 6.62 1.03
C LEU A 61 1.87 6.05 1.91
N VAL A 62 0.67 6.65 1.92
CA VAL A 62 -0.46 6.11 2.70
C VAL A 62 -0.82 4.69 2.25
N LEU A 63 -0.91 4.46 0.93
CA LEU A 63 -1.18 3.13 0.37
C LEU A 63 -0.05 2.14 0.67
N ASP A 64 1.20 2.61 0.60
CA ASP A 64 2.40 1.85 0.91
C ASP A 64 2.37 1.32 2.35
N PHE A 65 2.24 2.25 3.31
CA PHE A 65 2.17 1.93 4.73
C PHE A 65 0.97 1.05 5.07
N TRP A 66 -0.18 1.29 4.43
CA TRP A 66 -1.37 0.46 4.65
C TRP A 66 -1.14 -1.00 4.21
N GLY A 67 -0.53 -1.21 3.04
CA GLY A 67 -0.14 -2.54 2.57
C GLY A 67 0.81 -3.25 3.56
N VAL A 68 1.83 -2.54 4.05
CA VAL A 68 2.80 -3.08 5.02
C VAL A 68 2.15 -3.45 6.37
N ILE A 69 1.27 -2.59 6.89
CA ILE A 69 0.57 -2.83 8.17
C ILE A 69 -0.26 -4.12 8.08
N GLU A 70 -1.00 -4.30 7.00
CA GLU A 70 -1.88 -5.45 6.86
C GLU A 70 -1.09 -6.74 6.58
N LEU A 71 0.02 -6.66 5.84
CA LEU A 71 0.95 -7.78 5.69
C LEU A 71 1.53 -8.20 7.04
N ARG A 72 1.92 -7.24 7.89
CA ARG A 72 2.40 -7.52 9.24
C ARG A 72 1.31 -8.19 10.09
N ARG A 73 0.06 -7.73 10.01
CA ARG A 73 -1.08 -8.37 10.71
C ARG A 73 -1.28 -9.82 10.29
N ILE A 74 -1.21 -10.10 8.98
CA ILE A 74 -1.32 -11.46 8.45
C ILE A 74 -0.16 -12.34 8.95
N GLN A 75 1.07 -11.83 8.95
CA GLN A 75 2.24 -12.57 9.46
C GLN A 75 2.12 -12.89 10.95
N LEU A 76 1.68 -11.92 11.76
CA LEU A 76 1.46 -12.11 13.19
C LEU A 76 0.36 -13.15 13.46
N ALA A 77 -0.74 -13.11 12.71
CA ALA A 77 -1.82 -14.11 12.80
C ALA A 77 -1.33 -15.52 12.43
N LYS A 78 -0.53 -15.65 11.36
CA LYS A 78 0.09 -16.92 10.98
C LYS A 78 1.02 -17.47 12.05
N LYS A 79 1.85 -16.62 12.65
CA LYS A 79 2.76 -17.01 13.74
C LYS A 79 1.99 -17.50 14.97
N ALA A 80 0.96 -16.76 15.38
CA ALA A 80 0.12 -17.14 16.51
C ALA A 80 -0.67 -18.45 16.29
N ALA A 81 -0.99 -18.80 15.04
CA ALA A 81 -1.59 -20.07 14.70
C ALA A 81 -0.58 -21.23 14.72
N ALA A 82 0.67 -21.00 14.29
CA ALA A 82 1.74 -21.98 14.33
C ALA A 82 2.17 -22.32 15.77
N ASP A 83 2.24 -21.33 16.66
CA ASP A 83 2.60 -21.52 18.07
C ASP A 83 1.53 -22.28 18.89
N LYS A 84 0.34 -22.50 18.33
CA LYS A 84 -0.76 -23.24 18.96
C LYS A 84 -0.92 -24.68 18.45
N SER A 85 -0.11 -25.09 17.47
CA SER A 85 -0.05 -26.45 16.93
C SER A 85 1.10 -27.24 17.53
#